data_AF-A0A7W0Y8T6-F1
#
_entry.id   AF-A0A7W0Y8T6-F1
#
_cell.length_a   1.000
_cell.length_b   1.000
_cell.length_c   1.000
_cell.angle_alpha   90.00
_cell.angle_beta   90.00
_cell.angle_gamma   90.00
#
_symmetry.space_group_name_H-M   'P 1'
#
loop_
_entity.id
_entity.type
_entity.pdbx_description
1 polymer ?
#
loop_
_entity_poly.entity_id
_entity_poly.type
_entity_poly.pdbx_seq_one_letter_code
_entity_poly.pdbx_strand_id
1 'polypeptide(L)'
;MADINEVVTTIESFLRSFSARGATAVSTQVRASGDDVDVIKVWVDLGPASAEIADWTTECEAALAKIPGASEFDVQVRVEKL
;
A
#
# COMPACT_ATOMS: atom_id res chain seq x y z
N MET A 1 -0.73 -6.02 -19.12
CA MET A 1 0.14 -4.90 -18.74
C MET A 1 -0.74 -3.72 -18.43
N ALA A 2 -1.22 -3.68 -17.18
CA ALA A 2 -1.90 -2.52 -16.62
C ALA A 2 -0.94 -1.31 -16.60
N ASP A 3 -1.50 -0.09 -16.67
CA ASP A 3 -0.71 1.12 -16.52
C ASP A 3 -0.35 1.31 -15.03
N ILE A 4 0.95 1.51 -14.76
CA ILE A 4 1.44 1.62 -13.37
C ILE A 4 0.84 2.84 -12.65
N ASN A 5 0.53 3.94 -13.36
CA ASN A 5 -0.06 5.12 -12.74
C ASN A 5 -1.54 4.88 -12.40
N GLU A 6 -2.27 4.13 -13.22
CA GLU A 6 -3.63 3.68 -12.91
C GLU A 6 -3.64 2.76 -11.68
N VAL A 7 -2.70 1.82 -11.59
CA VAL A 7 -2.56 0.92 -10.44
C VAL A 7 -2.17 1.71 -9.17
N VAL A 8 -1.22 2.64 -9.25
CA VAL A 8 -0.85 3.54 -8.15
C VAL A 8 -2.07 4.31 -7.62
N THR A 9 -2.87 4.88 -8.52
CA THR A 9 -4.09 5.64 -8.14
C THR A 9 -5.13 4.74 -7.48
N THR A 10 -5.27 3.51 -7.97
CA THR A 10 -6.18 2.51 -7.40
C THR A 10 -5.74 2.07 -6.00
N ILE A 11 -4.45 1.80 -5.83
CA ILE A 11 -3.84 1.46 -4.53
C ILE A 11 -4.01 2.63 -3.55
N GLU A 12 -3.74 3.86 -3.96
CA GLU A 12 -3.91 5.03 -3.10
C GLU A 12 -5.37 5.19 -2.65
N SER A 13 -6.32 5.03 -3.57
CA SER A 13 -7.76 5.12 -3.27
C SER A 13 -8.22 4.01 -2.33
N PHE A 14 -7.69 2.79 -2.52
CA PHE A 14 -7.94 1.66 -1.65
C PHE A 14 -7.42 1.92 -0.23
N LEU A 15 -6.16 2.34 -0.10
CA LEU A 15 -5.51 2.56 1.20
C LEU A 15 -6.19 3.65 2.03
N ARG A 16 -6.75 4.69 1.40
CA ARG A 16 -7.53 5.74 2.09
C ARG A 16 -8.76 5.21 2.84
N SER A 17 -9.33 4.09 2.38
CA SER A 17 -10.51 3.47 3.02
C SER A 17 -10.18 2.16 3.72
N PHE A 18 -8.94 1.69 3.60
CA PHE A 18 -8.51 0.42 4.16
C PHE A 18 -8.31 0.55 5.67
N SER A 19 -8.95 -0.37 6.40
CA SER A 19 -8.76 -0.53 7.82
C SER A 19 -8.57 -2.01 8.12
N ALA A 20 -7.58 -2.32 8.94
CA ALA A 20 -7.32 -3.67 9.40
C ALA A 20 -7.07 -3.61 10.91
N ARG A 21 -7.62 -4.57 11.67
CA ARG A 21 -7.47 -4.65 13.14
C ARG A 21 -7.82 -3.36 13.90
N GLY A 22 -8.70 -2.52 13.35
CA GLY A 22 -9.06 -1.24 13.96
C GLY A 22 -8.03 -0.13 13.78
N ALA A 23 -6.93 -0.39 13.05
CA ALA A 23 -5.98 0.63 12.60
C ALA A 23 -6.34 1.09 11.18
N THR A 24 -6.44 2.41 11.02
CA THR A 24 -6.62 3.08 9.73
C THR A 24 -5.40 3.96 9.49
N ALA A 25 -4.90 3.97 8.25
CA ALA A 25 -3.80 4.82 7.89
C ALA A 25 -4.17 6.31 8.10
N VAL A 26 -3.34 7.03 8.83
CA VAL A 26 -3.45 8.49 9.02
C VAL A 26 -2.96 9.20 7.78
N SER A 27 -1.89 8.68 7.17
CA SER A 27 -1.34 9.17 5.92
C SER A 27 -0.83 8.01 5.07
N THR A 28 -0.96 8.15 3.76
CA THR A 28 -0.53 7.13 2.79
C THR A 28 0.12 7.83 1.62
N GLN A 29 1.24 7.30 1.15
CA GLN A 29 1.90 7.75 -0.06
C GLN A 29 2.16 6.53 -0.95
N VAL A 30 1.76 6.62 -2.22
CA VAL A 30 1.96 5.55 -3.20
C VAL A 30 2.68 6.13 -4.40
N ARG A 31 3.78 5.50 -4.83
CA ARG A 31 4.54 5.94 -6.01
C ARG A 31 5.13 4.73 -6.74
N ALA A 32 5.18 4.83 -8.07
CA ALA A 32 6.04 3.96 -8.87
C ALA A 32 7.52 4.18 -8.48
N SER A 33 8.33 3.13 -8.49
CA SER A 33 9.77 3.25 -8.33
C SER A 33 10.36 3.94 -9.56
N GLY A 34 11.22 4.94 -9.36
CA GLY A 34 11.91 5.62 -10.47
C GLY A 34 13.08 4.82 -11.05
N ASP A 35 13.55 3.81 -10.33
CA ASP A 35 14.67 2.94 -10.72
C ASP A 35 14.19 1.62 -11.34
N ASP A 36 13.02 1.14 -10.91
CA ASP A 36 12.43 -0.14 -11.31
C ASP A 36 11.02 0.09 -11.85
N VAL A 37 10.81 -0.19 -13.14
CA VAL A 37 9.52 0.05 -13.80
C VAL A 37 8.40 -0.90 -13.33
N ASP A 38 8.76 -1.99 -12.67
CA ASP A 38 7.83 -3.01 -12.18
C ASP A 38 7.57 -2.93 -10.67
N VAL A 39 8.11 -1.92 -9.96
CA VAL A 39 7.98 -1.80 -8.50
C VAL A 39 7.08 -0.63 -8.12
N ILE A 40 6.12 -0.88 -7.23
CA ILE A 40 5.28 0.14 -6.60
C ILE A 40 5.65 0.23 -5.12
N LYS A 41 6.05 1.43 -4.68
CA LYS A 41 6.40 1.71 -3.29
C LYS A 41 5.22 2.36 -2.59
N VAL A 42 4.81 1.73 -1.49
CA VAL A 42 3.71 2.17 -0.64
C VAL A 42 4.26 2.51 0.73
N TRP A 43 4.04 3.74 1.18
CA TRP A 43 4.35 4.18 2.54
C TRP A 43 3.06 4.48 3.29
N VAL A 44 2.96 4.02 4.52
CA VAL A 44 1.76 4.16 5.35
C VAL A 44 2.15 4.59 6.74
N ASP A 45 1.58 5.71 7.19
CA ASP A 45 1.64 6.13 8.58
C ASP A 45 0.39 5.65 9.32
N LEU A 46 0.57 4.76 10.29
CA LEU A 46 -0.50 4.31 11.21
C LEU A 46 -0.58 5.20 12.48
N GLY A 47 0.22 6.25 12.57
CA GLY A 47 0.28 7.13 13.73
C GLY A 47 0.73 6.38 15.00
N PRO A 48 0.18 6.70 16.19
CA PRO A 48 0.57 6.06 17.44
C PRO A 48 0.07 4.60 17.59
N ALA A 49 -0.73 4.09 16.65
CA ALA A 49 -1.29 2.74 16.68
C ALA A 49 -0.28 1.66 16.22
N SER A 50 0.97 1.75 16.68
CA SER A 50 2.10 0.94 16.20
C SER A 50 2.16 -0.49 16.73
N ALA A 51 1.23 -0.89 17.62
CA ALA A 51 1.29 -2.19 18.28
C ALA A 51 1.01 -3.38 17.34
N GLU A 52 0.34 -3.16 16.19
CA GLU A 52 -0.06 -4.22 15.25
C GLU A 52 0.41 -3.96 13.81
N ILE A 53 1.59 -3.33 13.64
CA ILE A 53 2.13 -2.98 12.31
C ILE A 53 2.29 -4.22 11.42
N ALA A 54 2.83 -5.33 11.94
CA ALA A 54 3.11 -6.53 11.15
C ALA A 54 1.83 -7.19 10.61
N ASP A 55 0.81 -7.33 11.47
CA ASP A 55 -0.50 -7.88 11.10
C ASP A 55 -1.21 -6.95 10.10
N TRP A 56 -1.23 -5.64 10.36
CA TRP A 56 -1.81 -4.66 9.44
C TRP A 56 -1.13 -4.72 8.06
N THR A 57 0.19 -4.79 8.03
CA THR A 57 0.97 -4.88 6.79
C THR A 57 0.61 -6.14 6.02
N THR A 58 0.56 -7.29 6.71
CA THR A 58 0.23 -8.58 6.09
C THR A 58 -1.19 -8.57 5.50
N GLU A 59 -2.18 -8.03 6.23
CA GLU A 59 -3.55 -7.90 5.73
C GLU A 59 -3.64 -6.92 4.56
N CYS A 60 -2.87 -5.82 4.62
CA CYS A 60 -2.77 -4.85 3.54
C CYS A 60 -2.20 -5.49 2.27
N GLU A 61 -1.05 -6.16 2.35
CA GLU A 61 -0.43 -6.87 1.22
C GLU A 61 -1.38 -7.92 0.61
N ALA A 62 -2.05 -8.70 1.45
CA ALA A 62 -3.03 -9.69 0.99
C ALA A 62 -4.26 -9.05 0.30
N ALA A 63 -4.64 -7.83 0.68
CA ALA A 63 -5.72 -7.11 0.04
C ALA A 63 -5.26 -6.41 -1.24
N LEU A 64 -4.05 -5.84 -1.27
CA LEU A 64 -3.42 -5.25 -2.45
C LEU A 64 -3.23 -6.30 -3.55
N ALA A 65 -2.87 -7.54 -3.19
CA ALA A 65 -2.76 -8.66 -4.14
C ALA A 65 -4.09 -9.00 -4.85
N LYS A 66 -5.24 -8.55 -4.33
CA LYS A 66 -6.56 -8.73 -4.95
C LYS A 66 -6.94 -7.58 -5.88
N ILE A 67 -6.17 -6.49 -5.90
CA ILE A 67 -6.41 -5.36 -6.80
C ILE A 67 -6.05 -5.79 -8.22
N PRO A 68 -6.96 -5.63 -9.20
CA PRO A 68 -6.68 -5.99 -10.59
C PRO A 68 -5.49 -5.18 -11.11
N GLY A 69 -4.52 -5.88 -11.70
CA GLY A 69 -3.28 -5.28 -12.23
C GLY A 69 -2.17 -5.10 -11.19
N ALA A 70 -2.47 -5.06 -9.89
CA ALA A 70 -1.42 -4.94 -8.85
C ALA A 70 -0.51 -6.18 -8.78
N SER A 71 -1.02 -7.36 -9.14
CA SER A 71 -0.24 -8.60 -9.20
C SER A 71 0.77 -8.64 -10.37
N GLU A 72 0.71 -7.69 -11.31
CA GLU A 72 1.73 -7.52 -12.35
C GLU A 72 2.96 -6.74 -11.84
N PHE A 73 2.88 -6.13 -10.65
CA PHE A 73 3.92 -5.28 -10.06
C PHE A 73 4.39 -5.83 -8.71
N ASP A 74 5.65 -5.57 -8.37
CA ASP A 74 6.20 -5.79 -7.03
C ASP A 74 5.76 -4.64 -6.11
N VAL A 75 4.73 -4.88 -5.31
CA VAL A 75 4.18 -3.89 -4.38
C VAL A 75 4.87 -4.02 -3.03
N GLN A 76 5.70 -3.03 -2.68
CA GLN A 76 6.42 -3.01 -1.41
C GLN A 76 5.73 -2.07 -0.42
N VAL A 77 5.16 -2.64 0.63
CA VAL A 77 4.49 -1.89 1.70
C VAL A 77 5.47 -1.60 2.83
N ARG A 78 5.58 -0.32 3.22
CA ARG A 78 6.38 0.15 4.35
C ARG A 78 5.50 0.92 5.29
N VAL A 79 5.43 0.45 6.53
CA VAL A 79 4.74 1.17 7.60
C VAL A 79 5.79 1.95 8.39
N GLU A 80 5.79 3.26 8.19
CA GLU A 80 6.71 4.20 8.83
C GLU A 80 6.04 5.56 9.00
N LYS A 81 6.56 6.41 9.89
CA LYS A 81 6.04 7.76 10.06
C LYS A 81 6.40 8.62 8.85
N LEU A 82 5.38 9.17 8.20
CA LEU A 82 5.48 10.09 7.06
C LEU A 82 5.64 11.56 7.48
#